data_AF-A0A7S3DSF8-F1
#
_entry.id   AF-A0A7S3DSF8-F1
#
_cell.length_a   1.000
_cell.length_b   1.000
_cell.length_c   1.000
_cell.angle_alpha   90.00
_cell.angle_beta   90.00
_cell.angle_gamma   90.00
#
_symmetry.space_group_name_H-M   'P 1'
#
loop_
_entity.id
_entity.type
_entity.pdbx_description
1 polymer ?
#
loop_
_entity_poly.entity_id
_entity_poly.type
_entity_poly.pdbx_seq_one_letter_code
_entity_poly.pdbx_strand_id
1 'polypeptide(L)'
;MIHICGQIPGNPLHLRMSLYLNDGVQEPNCDDSAVVDFCDDDFTKEFLVEDIMAYRDCSWLERNPDQKSKLCKNSHEAYHLCSETCGKCSDNCEDDEGKFYVNSFHRMQDCEWLSSKPYWQDRLCYSGHRAFELCHESCDRCD
;
A
#
# COMPACT_ATOMS: atom_id res chain seq x y z
N MET A 1 -29.90 -0.86 19.43
CA MET A 1 -29.01 -2.02 19.58
C MET A 1 -27.83 -1.79 18.65
N ILE A 2 -26.61 -1.72 19.18
CA ILE A 2 -25.38 -1.54 18.39
C ILE A 2 -24.93 -2.93 17.96
N HIS A 3 -24.79 -3.16 16.66
CA HIS A 3 -24.19 -4.38 16.13
C HIS A 3 -22.75 -4.06 15.73
N ILE A 4 -21.79 -4.88 16.19
CA ILE A 4 -20.38 -4.76 15.86
C ILE A 4 -20.09 -5.74 14.72
N CYS A 5 -19.80 -5.24 13.53
CA CYS A 5 -19.42 -6.05 12.39
C CYS A 5 -17.88 -6.10 12.28
N GLY A 6 -17.25 -7.04 12.99
CA GLY A 6 -15.85 -7.44 12.79
C GLY A 6 -14.75 -6.39 13.05
N GLN A 7 -13.51 -6.88 13.20
CA GLN A 7 -12.30 -6.04 13.17
C GLN A 7 -11.88 -5.85 11.71
N ILE A 8 -11.65 -4.61 11.30
CA ILE A 8 -10.93 -4.31 10.06
C ILE A 8 -9.44 -4.45 10.37
N PRO A 9 -8.66 -5.27 9.63
CA PRO A 9 -7.21 -5.27 9.79
C PRO A 9 -6.65 -3.91 9.40
N GLY A 10 -5.86 -3.31 10.28
CA GLY A 10 -5.24 -2.00 10.10
C GLY A 10 -4.11 -1.78 11.10
N ASN A 11 -3.32 -0.74 10.88
CA ASN A 11 -2.16 -0.33 11.70
C ASN A 11 -2.47 -0.48 13.21
N PRO A 12 -1.63 -1.15 14.01
CA PRO A 12 -1.89 -1.46 15.41
C PRO A 12 -2.08 -0.22 16.32
N LEU A 13 -1.87 0.99 15.82
CA LEU A 13 -2.06 2.24 16.55
C LEU A 13 -3.44 2.90 16.35
N HIS A 14 -4.26 2.47 15.38
CA HIS A 14 -5.56 3.11 15.10
C HIS A 14 -6.69 2.08 14.94
N LEU A 15 -7.40 1.79 16.03
CA LEU A 15 -8.69 1.10 15.98
C LEU A 15 -9.74 2.01 15.34
N ARG A 16 -10.07 1.76 14.07
CA ARG A 16 -11.26 2.33 13.43
C ARG A 16 -12.45 1.39 13.67
N MET A 17 -13.42 1.85 14.45
CA MET A 17 -14.69 1.15 14.67
C MET A 17 -15.79 1.81 13.84
N SER A 18 -16.41 1.04 12.94
CA SER A 18 -17.62 1.46 12.24
C SER A 18 -18.83 1.20 13.15
N LEU A 19 -19.49 2.28 13.60
CA LEU A 19 -20.69 2.23 14.43
C LEU A 19 -21.91 2.62 13.58
N TYR A 20 -22.93 1.76 13.55
CA TYR A 20 -24.22 2.07 12.92
C TYR A 20 -25.30 2.24 13.99
N LEU A 21 -26.09 3.31 13.87
CA LEU A 21 -27.29 3.55 14.66
C LEU A 21 -28.51 3.04 13.87
N ASN A 22 -29.28 2.14 14.47
CA ASN A 22 -30.44 1.49 13.86
C ASN A 22 -31.69 2.39 13.89
N ASP A 23 -32.14 2.86 12.73
CA ASP A 23 -33.44 3.55 12.57
C ASP A 23 -34.57 2.61 12.09
N GLY A 24 -34.34 1.29 12.11
CA GLY A 24 -35.41 0.29 12.09
C GLY A 24 -35.97 -0.15 10.73
N VAL A 25 -35.29 0.09 9.61
CA VAL A 25 -35.73 -0.40 8.28
C VAL A 25 -34.56 -0.88 7.42
N GLN A 26 -33.95 -2.02 7.76
CA GLN A 26 -33.33 -2.97 6.82
C GLN A 26 -32.64 -4.08 7.61
N GLU A 27 -32.81 -5.33 7.18
CA GLU A 27 -31.95 -6.41 7.67
C GLU A 27 -30.50 -6.12 7.25
N PRO A 28 -29.50 -6.37 8.11
CA PRO A 28 -28.11 -6.13 7.77
C PRO A 28 -27.70 -7.13 6.71
N ASN A 29 -27.84 -6.72 5.45
CA ASN A 29 -27.13 -7.36 4.36
C ASN A 29 -25.67 -6.95 4.56
N CYS A 30 -24.90 -7.81 5.24
CA CYS A 30 -23.44 -7.82 5.12
C CYS A 30 -23.14 -8.30 3.69
N ASP A 31 -23.56 -7.48 2.72
CA ASP A 31 -23.17 -7.66 1.35
C ASP A 31 -21.67 -7.44 1.37
N ASP A 32 -20.96 -8.53 1.15
CA ASP A 32 -19.52 -8.71 1.05
C ASP A 32 -19.06 -7.90 -0.17
N SER A 33 -19.29 -6.59 -0.10
CA SER A 33 -18.97 -5.60 -1.12
C SER A 33 -17.48 -5.73 -1.31
N ALA A 34 -17.13 -6.35 -2.45
CA ALA A 34 -15.82 -6.44 -3.03
C ALA A 34 -14.75 -5.96 -2.05
N VAL A 35 -14.21 -6.91 -1.27
CA VAL A 35 -12.92 -6.69 -0.62
C VAL A 35 -12.02 -6.22 -1.75
N VAL A 36 -11.74 -4.92 -1.78
CA VAL A 36 -10.73 -4.36 -2.66
C VAL A 36 -9.49 -5.13 -2.23
N ASP A 37 -9.04 -6.05 -3.08
CA ASP A 37 -7.84 -6.84 -2.84
C ASP A 37 -6.72 -5.80 -2.94
N PHE A 38 -6.43 -5.12 -1.82
CA PHE A 38 -5.33 -4.18 -1.71
C PHE A 38 -4.07 -4.94 -2.10
N CYS A 39 -3.56 -4.61 -3.27
CA CYS A 39 -2.56 -5.38 -3.94
C CYS A 39 -1.28 -4.55 -3.92
N ASP A 40 -0.69 -4.49 -2.72
CA ASP A 40 0.52 -3.73 -2.48
C ASP A 40 1.68 -4.66 -2.11
N ASP A 41 2.88 -4.13 -2.29
CA ASP A 41 4.09 -4.72 -1.77
C ASP A 41 4.20 -4.49 -0.24
N ASP A 42 4.40 -5.56 0.53
CA ASP A 42 4.73 -5.45 1.95
C ASP A 42 6.24 -5.18 2.14
N PHE A 43 6.62 -3.89 2.02
CA PHE A 43 8.00 -3.43 2.22
C PHE A 43 8.53 -3.64 3.65
N THR A 44 7.70 -4.08 4.61
CA THR A 44 8.15 -4.41 5.97
C THR A 44 8.64 -5.85 6.11
N LYS A 45 8.42 -6.68 5.08
CA LYS A 45 8.81 -8.09 5.06
C LYS A 45 10.00 -8.30 4.16
N GLU A 46 10.73 -9.37 4.49
CA GLU A 46 11.81 -9.87 3.67
C GLU A 46 11.56 -11.34 3.38
N PHE A 47 12.05 -11.80 2.23
CA PHE A 47 12.06 -13.21 1.83
C PHE A 47 13.49 -13.67 1.55
N LEU A 48 13.75 -14.96 1.72
CA LEU A 48 15.05 -15.56 1.46
C LEU A 48 15.25 -15.75 -0.05
N VAL A 49 16.34 -15.20 -0.59
CA VAL A 49 16.80 -15.50 -1.96
C VAL A 49 17.85 -16.61 -1.89
N GLU A 50 17.44 -17.84 -2.22
CA GLU A 50 18.28 -19.04 -2.09
C GLU A 50 19.58 -18.96 -2.91
N ASP A 51 19.54 -18.38 -4.12
CA ASP A 51 20.70 -18.22 -5.02
C ASP A 51 21.86 -17.49 -4.33
N ILE A 52 21.58 -16.58 -3.40
CA ILE A 52 22.57 -15.75 -2.70
C ILE A 52 22.54 -15.91 -1.18
N MET A 53 21.69 -16.79 -0.65
CA MET A 53 21.50 -17.05 0.78
C MET A 53 21.31 -15.77 1.61
N ALA A 54 20.49 -14.84 1.15
CA ALA A 54 20.23 -13.56 1.82
C ALA A 54 18.76 -13.16 1.81
N TYR A 55 18.32 -12.48 2.86
CA TYR A 55 16.99 -11.87 2.94
C TYR A 55 16.95 -10.56 2.15
N ARG A 56 15.86 -10.36 1.41
CA ARG A 56 15.62 -9.20 0.54
C ARG A 56 14.16 -8.76 0.60
N ASP A 57 13.95 -7.48 0.35
CA ASP A 57 12.64 -6.82 0.28
C ASP A 57 12.17 -6.66 -1.18
N CYS A 58 10.96 -6.13 -1.35
CA CYS A 58 10.37 -5.87 -2.65
C CYS A 58 11.15 -4.81 -3.45
N SER A 59 11.72 -3.78 -2.80
CA SER A 59 12.58 -2.79 -3.46
C SER A 59 13.83 -3.40 -4.08
N TRP A 60 14.43 -4.41 -3.44
CA TRP A 60 15.52 -5.16 -4.06
C TRP A 60 15.04 -5.95 -5.27
N LEU A 61 13.88 -6.60 -5.19
CA LEU A 61 13.35 -7.42 -6.29
C LEU A 61 13.04 -6.58 -7.54
N GLU A 62 12.45 -5.41 -7.33
CA GLU A 62 12.16 -4.43 -8.38
C GLU A 62 13.42 -4.06 -9.18
N ARG A 63 14.54 -3.82 -8.49
CA ARG A 63 15.85 -3.50 -9.10
C ARG A 63 16.57 -4.69 -9.73
N ASN A 64 16.06 -5.92 -9.58
CA ASN A 64 16.70 -7.15 -10.05
C ASN A 64 15.75 -7.97 -10.96
N PRO A 65 15.53 -7.53 -12.22
CA PRO A 65 14.55 -8.14 -13.12
C PRO A 65 14.82 -9.62 -13.43
N ASP A 66 16.09 -10.04 -13.45
CA ASP A 66 16.46 -11.45 -13.64
C ASP A 66 15.92 -12.33 -12.50
N GLN A 67 15.90 -11.80 -11.27
CA GLN A 67 15.38 -12.49 -10.10
C GLN A 67 13.85 -12.43 -10.05
N LYS A 68 13.26 -11.32 -10.49
CA LYS A 68 11.81 -11.14 -10.61
C LYS A 68 11.16 -12.30 -11.38
N SER A 69 11.71 -12.68 -12.54
CA SER A 69 11.20 -13.82 -13.33
C SER A 69 11.25 -15.19 -12.61
N LYS A 70 12.16 -15.35 -11.64
CA LYS A 70 12.33 -16.58 -10.87
C LYS A 70 11.43 -16.61 -9.62
N LEU A 71 11.36 -15.48 -8.92
CA LEU A 71 10.78 -15.36 -7.59
C LEU A 71 9.30 -14.93 -7.61
N CYS A 72 8.85 -14.26 -8.68
CA CYS A 72 7.44 -13.94 -8.90
C CYS A 72 6.67 -15.15 -9.43
N LYS A 73 6.60 -16.21 -8.62
CA LYS A 73 5.82 -17.42 -8.88
C LYS A 73 5.02 -17.77 -7.64
N ASN A 74 3.78 -18.24 -7.82
CA ASN A 74 2.89 -18.69 -6.74
C ASN A 74 3.53 -19.62 -5.68
N SER A 75 4.61 -20.33 -6.04
CA SER A 75 5.34 -21.22 -5.13
C SER A 75 6.37 -20.54 -4.23
N HIS A 76 6.59 -19.23 -4.36
CA HIS A 76 7.64 -18.49 -3.66
C HIS A 76 7.04 -17.32 -2.87
N GLU A 77 7.53 -17.06 -1.66
CA GLU A 77 6.98 -16.06 -0.73
C GLU A 77 6.92 -14.65 -1.35
N ALA A 78 7.97 -14.28 -2.12
CA ALA A 78 8.03 -13.01 -2.85
C ALA A 78 6.81 -12.75 -3.73
N TYR A 79 6.14 -13.79 -4.26
CA TYR A 79 4.95 -13.60 -5.09
C TYR A 79 3.74 -13.05 -4.32
N HIS A 80 3.64 -13.35 -3.03
CA HIS A 80 2.57 -12.84 -2.18
C HIS A 80 2.98 -11.56 -1.45
N LEU A 81 4.24 -11.49 -1.02
CA LEU A 81 4.77 -10.31 -0.32
C LEU A 81 4.94 -9.12 -1.25
N CYS A 82 5.34 -9.35 -2.49
CA CYS A 82 5.59 -8.31 -3.47
C CYS A 82 4.60 -8.44 -4.62
N SER A 83 3.30 -8.42 -4.30
CA SER A 83 2.24 -8.69 -5.27
C SER A 83 2.30 -7.69 -6.43
N GLU A 84 2.57 -6.42 -6.13
CA GLU A 84 2.58 -5.33 -7.11
C GLU A 84 3.85 -5.36 -7.94
N THR A 85 5.02 -5.48 -7.29
CA THR A 85 6.28 -5.75 -7.98
C THR A 85 6.09 -6.95 -8.89
N CYS A 86 5.48 -8.05 -8.44
CA CYS A 86 5.28 -9.24 -9.25
C CYS A 86 4.20 -9.13 -10.35
N GLY A 87 3.57 -7.96 -10.52
CA GLY A 87 2.58 -7.68 -11.54
C GLY A 87 1.28 -8.45 -11.34
N LYS A 88 0.98 -8.82 -10.10
CA LYS A 88 -0.30 -9.44 -9.71
C LYS A 88 -1.41 -8.39 -9.60
N CYS A 89 -1.02 -7.15 -9.41
CA CYS A 89 -1.91 -6.04 -9.15
C CYS A 89 -2.36 -5.42 -10.46
N SER A 90 -3.62 -5.02 -10.47
CA SER A 90 -4.32 -4.44 -11.63
C SER A 90 -5.21 -3.27 -11.18
N ASP A 91 -4.91 -2.74 -10.00
CA ASP A 91 -5.48 -1.49 -9.55
C ASP A 91 -4.98 -0.37 -10.46
N ASN A 92 -5.89 0.50 -10.85
CA ASN A 92 -5.54 1.73 -11.57
C ASN A 92 -5.09 2.80 -10.57
N CYS A 93 -4.39 2.38 -9.52
CA CYS A 93 -3.75 3.25 -8.58
C CYS A 93 -2.29 3.33 -8.97
N GLU A 94 -1.92 4.43 -9.60
CA GLU A 94 -0.54 4.74 -9.89
C GLU A 94 -0.28 6.17 -9.45
N ASP A 95 0.95 6.44 -9.06
CA ASP A 95 1.42 7.81 -8.88
C ASP A 95 1.55 8.53 -10.24
N ASP A 96 1.01 9.75 -10.32
CA ASP A 96 1.18 10.59 -11.49
C ASP A 96 2.62 11.09 -11.63
N GLU A 97 3.10 11.19 -12.88
CA GLU A 97 4.39 11.80 -13.16
C GLU A 97 4.44 13.28 -12.72
N GLY A 98 5.42 13.63 -11.90
CA GLY A 98 5.62 15.02 -11.51
C GLY A 98 6.58 15.19 -10.35
N LYS A 99 6.81 16.46 -9.99
CA LYS A 99 7.55 16.80 -8.79
C LYS A 99 6.79 17.83 -7.96
N PHE A 100 6.96 17.78 -6.65
CA PHE A 100 6.41 18.73 -5.69
C PHE A 100 7.53 19.26 -4.79
N TYR A 101 7.32 20.47 -4.25
CA TYR A 101 8.29 21.12 -3.38
C TYR A 101 8.13 20.61 -1.94
N VAL A 102 9.23 20.17 -1.32
CA VAL A 102 9.24 19.71 0.07
C VAL A 102 9.69 20.83 1.02
N ASN A 103 10.90 21.35 0.82
CA ASN A 103 11.47 22.49 1.56
C ASN A 103 12.80 22.95 0.94
N SER A 104 13.50 23.89 1.57
CA SER A 104 14.77 24.45 1.08
C SER A 104 15.91 23.43 1.00
N PHE A 105 15.90 22.41 1.85
CA PHE A 105 16.93 21.36 1.89
C PHE A 105 16.65 20.25 0.88
N HIS A 106 15.41 19.78 0.83
CA HIS A 106 15.00 18.65 -0.02
C HIS A 106 14.54 19.08 -1.42
N ARG A 107 14.21 20.37 -1.63
CA ARG A 107 13.80 20.95 -2.93
C ARG A 107 12.61 20.20 -3.54
N MET A 108 12.63 20.00 -4.86
CA MET A 108 11.60 19.30 -5.62
C MET A 108 11.88 17.80 -5.59
N GLN A 109 10.87 17.01 -5.21
CA GLN A 109 10.93 15.55 -5.15
C GLN A 109 9.73 14.95 -5.89
N ASP A 110 9.86 13.69 -6.27
CA ASP A 110 8.83 12.87 -6.94
C ASP A 110 8.22 11.87 -5.95
N CYS A 111 7.28 11.06 -6.44
CA CYS A 111 6.56 10.09 -5.63
C CYS A 111 7.46 8.90 -5.21
N GLU A 112 8.39 8.45 -6.05
CA GLU A 112 9.41 7.45 -5.68
C GLU A 112 10.23 7.90 -4.45
N TRP A 113 10.61 9.18 -4.38
CA TRP A 113 11.27 9.70 -3.18
C TRP A 113 10.37 9.65 -1.95
N LEU A 114 9.07 9.92 -2.13
CA LEU A 114 8.08 9.98 -1.04
C LEU A 114 7.75 8.60 -0.48
N SER A 115 7.55 7.59 -1.34
CA SER A 115 7.22 6.20 -0.94
C SER A 115 8.25 5.63 0.03
N SER A 116 9.53 6.00 -0.13
CA SER A 116 10.61 5.56 0.76
C SER A 116 10.74 6.35 2.07
N LYS A 117 9.80 7.26 2.40
CA LYS A 117 9.94 8.22 3.51
C LYS A 117 8.64 8.42 4.32
N PRO A 118 8.35 7.52 5.28
CA PRO A 118 7.16 7.60 6.15
C PRO A 118 6.97 8.96 6.84
N TYR A 119 8.06 9.53 7.37
CA TYR A 119 8.02 10.84 8.02
C TYR A 119 7.52 11.96 7.09
N TRP A 120 7.81 11.87 5.78
CA TRP A 120 7.37 12.87 4.80
C TRP A 120 5.98 12.54 4.26
N GLN A 121 5.60 11.27 4.15
CA GLN A 121 4.22 10.86 3.82
C GLN A 121 3.23 11.50 4.82
N ASP A 122 3.44 11.32 6.13
CA ASP A 122 2.61 11.90 7.20
C ASP A 122 2.42 13.43 7.10
N ARG A 123 3.39 14.12 6.47
CA ARG A 123 3.44 15.59 6.39
C ARG A 123 2.97 16.15 5.07
N LEU A 124 3.04 15.40 3.98
CA LEU A 124 2.79 15.88 2.62
C LEU A 124 1.55 15.24 2.00
N CYS A 125 1.09 14.11 2.53
CA CYS A 125 -0.10 13.39 2.09
C CYS A 125 -1.37 13.93 2.77
N TYR A 126 -1.65 15.22 2.59
CA TYR A 126 -2.90 15.84 3.03
C TYR A 126 -3.56 16.63 1.89
N SER A 127 -4.89 16.69 1.92
CA SER A 127 -5.69 17.39 0.90
C SER A 127 -5.24 18.84 0.70
N GLY A 128 -4.96 19.20 -0.56
CA GLY A 128 -4.49 20.52 -0.96
C GLY A 128 -2.97 20.68 -1.01
N HIS A 129 -2.21 19.65 -0.68
CA HIS A 129 -0.78 19.58 -1.00
C HIS A 129 -0.57 18.87 -2.33
N ARG A 130 0.41 19.33 -3.12
CA ARG A 130 0.67 18.77 -4.46
C ARG A 130 1.11 17.30 -4.43
N ALA A 131 1.82 16.87 -3.38
CA ALA A 131 2.17 15.46 -3.20
C ALA A 131 0.91 14.59 -3.06
N PHE A 132 -0.09 15.06 -2.32
CA PHE A 132 -1.35 14.34 -2.18
C PHE A 132 -2.10 14.19 -3.51
N GLU A 133 -2.03 15.21 -4.38
CA GLU A 133 -2.69 15.19 -5.70
C GLU A 133 -1.97 14.34 -6.74
N LEU A 134 -0.64 14.23 -6.67
CA LEU A 134 0.16 13.47 -7.63
C LEU A 134 0.38 12.03 -7.18
N CYS A 135 0.71 11.84 -5.91
CA CYS A 135 1.21 10.59 -5.41
C CYS A 135 0.09 9.83 -4.69
N HIS A 136 -0.85 9.29 -5.46
CA HIS A 136 -2.00 8.57 -4.92
C HIS A 136 -1.58 7.31 -4.17
N GLU A 137 -0.67 6.55 -4.76
CA GLU A 137 -0.14 5.30 -4.24
C GLU A 137 0.85 5.57 -3.10
N SER A 138 1.85 6.43 -3.32
CA SER A 138 2.83 6.77 -2.26
C SER A 138 2.21 7.51 -1.06
N CYS A 139 0.95 7.93 -1.12
CA CYS A 139 0.22 8.50 0.01
C CYS A 139 -0.83 7.55 0.60
N ASP A 140 -0.77 6.27 0.26
CA ASP A 140 -1.68 5.21 0.70
C ASP A 140 -3.15 5.64 0.50
N ARG A 141 -3.45 6.34 -0.61
CA ARG A 141 -4.81 6.83 -0.92
C ARG A 141 -5.63 5.81 -1.71
N CYS A 142 -4.98 4.73 -2.09
CA CYS A 142 -5.58 3.61 -2.79
C CYS A 142 -5.99 2.49 -1.84
N ASP A 143 -5.69 2.68 -0.54
CA ASP A 143 -6.02 1.85 0.61
C ASP A 143 -7.30 2.29 1.37
#